data_AF-A0A929VX34-F1
#
_entry.id   AF-A0A929VX34-F1
#
_cell.length_a   1.000
_cell.length_b   1.000
_cell.length_c   1.000
_cell.angle_alpha   90.00
_cell.angle_beta   90.00
_cell.angle_gamma   90.00
#
_symmetry.space_group_name_H-M   'P 1'
#
loop_
_entity.id
_entity.type
_entity.pdbx_description
1 polymer ?
#
loop_
_entity_poly.entity_id
_entity_poly.type
_entity_poly.pdbx_seq_one_letter_code
_entity_poly.pdbx_strand_id
1 'polypeptide(L)'
;MIKNFPYLPLNQGKAIGTLRVIVKEDDLHNVGADDIIILKEVPLELPPVAGIISEKPSTALSHVNVLARGWGIPNIYLKDAEKILAPYIGRRIEFEATAKQYRIVQTNRNTTSKSFSDGLTLPQPDVSDYGLRALSNLRRDDSRYCGSKAANLGHIRAHIKGSNVPDGFCIPFAYYQAMMDRLGINATTLAQIETQSDGDNRKRRTALLTLQKKITDAEIPSEWKHKWAEQWRNQLNSKGVFVRSSSNSEDLPNFSGAGLYTTVPNVTDENALAEAVKQSWASVFNYSAYEARRIAGLPHDSVKMSVFVQQSINADLSGVLVTINPYDIAQKNSAYIAAKRGLGIRVVEGKRVAEQVVYNRRNDSVQRLSSSNETTALQLDKNGGVREVPVTSGNVMNQEQIRRLDQTGQQIKQLFANGEQDIEWAFDNGKLVILQARPYLNGTR
;
A
#
# COMPACT_ATOMS: atom_id res chain seq x y z
N MET A 1 -25.13 6.84 3.02
CA MET A 1 -25.46 7.40 1.70
C MET A 1 -24.99 6.51 0.55
N ILE A 2 -23.77 5.94 0.56
CA ILE A 2 -23.22 5.11 -0.54
C ILE A 2 -24.04 3.81 -0.82
N LYS A 3 -24.64 3.18 0.20
CA LYS A 3 -25.49 1.97 0.03
C LYS A 3 -26.71 2.16 -0.89
N ASN A 4 -27.13 3.41 -1.15
CA ASN A 4 -28.32 3.71 -1.96
C ASN A 4 -27.97 4.06 -3.42
N PHE A 5 -26.69 4.17 -3.79
CA PHE A 5 -26.30 4.38 -5.17
C PHE A 5 -26.09 3.03 -5.87
N PRO A 6 -26.68 2.78 -7.04
CA PRO A 6 -26.47 1.52 -7.76
C PRO A 6 -25.08 1.45 -8.41
N TYR A 7 -24.43 2.59 -8.61
CA TYR A 7 -23.15 2.74 -9.30
C TYR A 7 -22.31 3.84 -8.64
N LEU A 8 -21.00 3.58 -8.48
CA LEU A 8 -20.03 4.59 -8.08
C LEU A 8 -18.72 4.38 -8.85
N PRO A 9 -18.24 5.36 -9.63
CA PRO A 9 -16.93 5.29 -10.25
C PRO A 9 -15.84 5.55 -9.21
N LEU A 10 -14.95 4.59 -9.01
CA LEU A 10 -13.80 4.72 -8.09
C LEU A 10 -12.52 5.09 -8.85
N ASN A 11 -12.37 4.51 -10.05
CA ASN A 11 -11.42 4.92 -11.08
C ASN A 11 -12.07 4.79 -12.47
N GLN A 12 -12.00 5.85 -13.27
CA GLN A 12 -12.53 5.86 -14.64
C GLN A 12 -11.52 5.20 -15.59
N GLY A 13 -11.98 4.70 -16.72
CA GLY A 13 -11.09 4.09 -17.71
C GLY A 13 -11.79 3.12 -18.64
N LYS A 14 -10.98 2.48 -19.48
CA LYS A 14 -11.40 1.46 -20.45
C LYS A 14 -10.47 0.26 -20.36
N ALA A 15 -11.05 -0.93 -20.40
CA ALA A 15 -10.32 -2.17 -20.43
C ALA A 15 -11.03 -3.19 -21.32
N ILE A 16 -10.27 -4.17 -21.82
CA ILE A 16 -10.80 -5.37 -22.43
C ILE A 16 -10.23 -6.55 -21.65
N GLY A 17 -11.07 -7.52 -21.33
CA GLY A 17 -10.63 -8.69 -20.59
C GLY A 17 -11.74 -9.71 -20.40
N THR A 18 -11.39 -10.86 -19.83
CA THR A 18 -12.35 -11.93 -19.52
C THR A 18 -13.04 -11.65 -18.18
N LEU A 19 -14.38 -11.59 -18.17
CA LEU A 19 -15.12 -11.32 -16.93
C LEU A 19 -15.14 -12.56 -16.03
N ARG A 20 -14.65 -12.44 -14.79
CA ARG A 20 -14.62 -13.52 -13.80
C ARG A 20 -15.24 -13.07 -12.48
N VAL A 21 -15.85 -14.00 -11.76
CA VAL A 21 -16.37 -13.75 -10.40
C VAL A 21 -15.40 -14.32 -9.38
N ILE A 22 -15.08 -13.52 -8.36
CA ILE A 22 -14.24 -13.89 -7.24
C ILE A 22 -15.14 -13.99 -6.01
N VAL A 23 -15.38 -15.22 -5.56
CA VAL A 23 -16.23 -15.51 -4.42
C VAL A 23 -15.38 -15.61 -3.15
N LYS A 24 -14.19 -16.20 -3.27
CA LYS A 24 -13.20 -16.36 -2.20
C LYS A 24 -11.81 -16.00 -2.68
N GLU A 25 -10.90 -15.75 -1.73
CA GLU A 25 -9.53 -15.30 -2.00
C GLU A 25 -8.75 -16.29 -2.88
N ASP A 26 -8.94 -17.60 -2.69
CA ASP A 26 -8.31 -18.64 -3.53
C ASP A 26 -8.65 -18.52 -5.02
N ASP A 27 -9.80 -17.94 -5.38
CA ASP A 27 -10.20 -17.79 -6.78
C ASP A 27 -9.25 -16.83 -7.53
N LEU A 28 -8.61 -15.91 -6.79
CA LEU A 28 -7.61 -14.98 -7.32
C LEU A 28 -6.33 -15.68 -7.79
N HIS A 29 -6.12 -16.95 -7.43
CA HIS A 29 -4.98 -17.72 -7.93
C HIS A 29 -5.14 -18.09 -9.42
N ASN A 30 -6.35 -17.96 -9.98
CA ASN A 30 -6.66 -18.31 -11.36
C ASN A 30 -6.90 -17.08 -12.24
N VAL A 31 -6.62 -15.87 -11.74
CA VAL A 31 -6.78 -14.62 -12.51
C VAL A 31 -5.45 -13.96 -12.79
N GLY A 32 -5.40 -13.14 -13.85
CA GLY A 32 -4.24 -12.35 -14.22
C GLY A 32 -4.60 -11.06 -14.95
N ALA A 33 -3.59 -10.46 -15.59
CA ALA A 33 -3.65 -9.14 -16.20
C ALA A 33 -4.72 -8.95 -17.28
N ASP A 34 -5.24 -10.04 -17.84
CA ASP A 34 -6.23 -10.06 -18.92
C ASP A 34 -7.67 -10.28 -18.40
N ASP A 35 -7.87 -10.35 -17.09
CA ASP A 35 -9.18 -10.59 -16.48
C ASP A 35 -9.79 -9.29 -15.95
N ILE A 36 -11.11 -9.17 -16.09
CA ILE A 36 -11.93 -8.18 -15.39
C ILE A 36 -12.66 -8.93 -14.29
N ILE A 37 -12.53 -8.50 -13.04
CA ILE A 37 -13.01 -9.27 -11.89
C ILE A 37 -14.20 -8.60 -11.21
N ILE A 38 -15.19 -9.42 -10.83
CA ILE A 38 -16.27 -9.07 -9.91
C ILE A 38 -15.87 -9.55 -8.51
N LEU A 39 -15.71 -8.62 -7.58
CA LEU A 39 -15.34 -8.88 -6.19
C LEU A 39 -16.59 -8.89 -5.30
N LYS A 40 -16.89 -10.04 -4.70
CA LYS A 40 -17.92 -10.17 -3.65
C LYS A 40 -17.49 -9.55 -2.33
N GLU A 41 -16.20 -9.69 -2.02
CA GLU A 41 -15.52 -9.02 -0.92
C GLU A 41 -14.20 -8.45 -1.41
N VAL A 42 -13.74 -7.38 -0.77
CA VAL A 42 -12.43 -6.79 -1.06
C VAL A 42 -11.37 -7.74 -0.47
N PRO A 43 -10.47 -8.33 -1.29
CA PRO A 43 -9.45 -9.24 -0.80
C PRO A 43 -8.34 -8.48 -0.06
N LEU A 44 -7.51 -9.18 0.70
CA LEU A 44 -6.33 -8.56 1.33
C LEU A 44 -5.25 -8.25 0.29
N GLU A 45 -5.05 -9.17 -0.65
CA GLU A 45 -4.14 -9.01 -1.77
C GLU A 45 -4.88 -9.11 -3.09
N LEU A 46 -4.45 -8.31 -4.07
CA LEU A 46 -5.00 -8.34 -5.40
C LEU A 46 -3.87 -8.40 -6.43
N PRO A 47 -3.79 -9.45 -7.26
CA PRO A 47 -2.86 -9.46 -8.38
C PRO A 47 -3.32 -8.44 -9.45
N PRO A 48 -2.42 -7.98 -10.32
CA PRO A 48 -2.79 -7.12 -11.43
C PRO A 48 -3.86 -7.78 -12.33
N VAL A 49 -4.86 -6.99 -12.68
CA VAL A 49 -6.03 -7.36 -13.51
C VAL A 49 -6.35 -6.23 -14.49
N ALA A 50 -7.19 -6.48 -15.50
CA ALA A 50 -7.59 -5.50 -16.50
C ALA A 50 -8.67 -4.53 -15.99
N GLY A 51 -9.50 -4.93 -15.01
CA GLY A 51 -10.57 -4.10 -14.48
C GLY A 51 -11.22 -4.70 -13.23
N ILE A 52 -11.83 -3.85 -12.40
CA ILE A 52 -12.38 -4.24 -11.11
C ILE A 52 -13.82 -3.75 -10.96
N ILE A 53 -14.70 -4.63 -10.50
CA ILE A 53 -16.11 -4.35 -10.20
C ILE A 53 -16.41 -4.89 -8.80
N SER A 54 -16.61 -4.03 -7.81
CA SER A 54 -16.91 -4.45 -6.43
C SER A 54 -18.41 -4.40 -6.13
N GLU A 55 -18.96 -5.44 -5.51
CA GLU A 55 -20.36 -5.47 -5.07
C GLU A 55 -20.59 -4.87 -3.68
N LYS A 56 -19.53 -4.68 -2.91
CA LYS A 56 -19.57 -3.97 -1.63
C LYS A 56 -18.99 -2.57 -1.81
N PRO A 57 -19.61 -1.52 -1.24
CA PRO A 57 -19.03 -0.20 -1.26
C PRO A 57 -17.64 -0.19 -0.64
N SER A 58 -16.67 0.38 -1.35
CA SER A 58 -15.32 0.63 -0.84
C SER A 58 -15.03 2.14 -0.84
N THR A 59 -13.94 2.54 -0.19
CA THR A 59 -13.54 3.95 -0.12
C THR A 59 -12.63 4.30 -1.31
N ALA A 60 -12.56 5.59 -1.67
CA ALA A 60 -11.63 6.06 -2.70
C ALA A 60 -10.14 5.86 -2.33
N LEU A 61 -9.86 5.56 -1.06
CA LEU A 61 -8.51 5.26 -0.55
C LEU A 61 -8.33 3.80 -0.17
N SER A 62 -9.27 2.91 -0.50
CA SER A 62 -9.05 1.48 -0.35
C SER A 62 -7.82 1.08 -1.16
N HIS A 63 -7.03 0.13 -0.65
CA HIS A 63 -5.82 -0.30 -1.35
C HIS A 63 -6.13 -0.77 -2.78
N VAL A 64 -7.28 -1.42 -2.99
CA VAL A 64 -7.77 -1.81 -4.32
C VAL A 64 -7.92 -0.61 -5.25
N ASN A 65 -8.45 0.51 -4.77
CA ASN A 65 -8.58 1.70 -5.61
C ASN A 65 -7.24 2.39 -5.87
N VAL A 66 -6.32 2.35 -4.91
CA VAL A 66 -4.95 2.85 -5.10
C VAL A 66 -4.21 2.00 -6.14
N LEU A 67 -4.35 0.67 -6.09
CA LEU A 67 -3.83 -0.26 -7.09
C LEU A 67 -4.45 0.00 -8.46
N ALA A 68 -5.77 0.11 -8.54
CA ALA A 68 -6.48 0.36 -9.80
C ALA A 68 -6.02 1.67 -10.48
N ARG A 69 -5.82 2.74 -9.71
CA ARG A 69 -5.25 4.01 -10.22
C ARG A 69 -3.81 3.85 -10.66
N GLY A 70 -2.99 3.16 -9.86
CA GLY A 70 -1.60 2.87 -10.20
C GLY A 70 -1.48 2.10 -11.51
N TRP A 71 -2.35 1.12 -11.73
CA TRP A 71 -2.45 0.36 -12.97
C TRP A 71 -3.27 1.07 -14.05
N GLY A 72 -3.86 2.25 -13.81
CA GLY A 72 -4.69 2.93 -14.81
C GLY A 72 -5.87 2.10 -15.36
N ILE A 73 -6.46 1.23 -14.54
CA ILE A 73 -7.58 0.36 -14.91
C ILE A 73 -8.92 0.87 -14.39
N PRO A 74 -10.05 0.62 -15.08
CA PRO A 74 -11.36 0.97 -14.57
C PRO A 74 -11.67 0.20 -13.28
N ASN A 75 -12.18 0.92 -12.28
CA ASN A 75 -12.62 0.38 -10.99
C ASN A 75 -13.95 1.02 -10.59
N ILE A 76 -14.98 0.21 -10.37
CA ILE A 76 -16.31 0.69 -9.99
C ILE A 76 -16.86 -0.11 -8.83
N TYR A 77 -17.75 0.52 -8.06
CA TYR A 77 -18.74 -0.20 -7.29
C TYR A 77 -20.03 -0.31 -8.11
N LEU A 78 -20.57 -1.52 -8.19
CA LEU A 78 -21.84 -1.82 -8.86
C LEU A 78 -22.63 -2.76 -7.97
N LYS A 79 -23.81 -2.31 -7.52
CA LYS A 79 -24.69 -3.12 -6.69
C LYS A 79 -25.20 -4.32 -7.50
N ASP A 80 -25.17 -5.51 -6.92
CA ASP A 80 -25.64 -6.76 -7.55
C ASP A 80 -24.95 -7.08 -8.90
N ALA A 81 -23.68 -6.70 -9.04
CA ALA A 81 -22.91 -6.80 -10.28
C ALA A 81 -22.93 -8.19 -10.93
N GLU A 82 -22.77 -9.28 -10.17
CA GLU A 82 -22.82 -10.65 -10.69
C GLU A 82 -24.16 -10.92 -11.37
N LYS A 83 -25.26 -10.51 -10.73
CA LYS A 83 -26.61 -10.72 -11.27
C LYS A 83 -26.81 -9.91 -12.56
N ILE A 84 -26.38 -8.65 -12.56
CA ILE A 84 -26.51 -7.76 -13.73
C ILE A 84 -25.66 -8.27 -14.90
N LEU A 85 -24.46 -8.77 -14.61
CA LEU A 85 -23.47 -9.14 -15.62
C LEU A 85 -23.41 -10.65 -15.91
N ALA A 86 -24.35 -11.43 -15.37
CA ALA A 86 -24.43 -12.87 -15.57
C ALA A 86 -24.29 -13.31 -17.05
N PRO A 87 -24.88 -12.62 -18.05
CA PRO A 87 -24.73 -13.00 -19.46
C PRO A 87 -23.29 -12.91 -20.01
N TYR A 88 -22.42 -12.16 -19.33
CA TYR A 88 -21.05 -11.87 -19.76
C TYR A 88 -19.98 -12.67 -18.99
N ILE A 89 -20.35 -13.38 -17.91
CA ILE A 89 -19.40 -14.13 -17.10
C ILE A 89 -18.72 -15.22 -17.95
N GLY A 90 -17.39 -15.30 -17.83
CA GLY A 90 -16.54 -16.19 -18.63
C GLY A 90 -16.31 -15.72 -20.07
N ARG A 91 -16.92 -14.61 -20.48
CA ARG A 91 -16.75 -14.02 -21.82
C ARG A 91 -15.81 -12.84 -21.77
N ARG A 92 -15.20 -12.56 -22.92
CA ARG A 92 -14.38 -11.37 -23.10
C ARG A 92 -15.27 -10.16 -23.37
N ILE A 93 -15.02 -9.08 -22.64
CA ILE A 93 -15.81 -7.84 -22.70
C ILE A 93 -14.91 -6.62 -22.89
N GLU A 94 -15.45 -5.58 -23.53
CA GLU A 94 -15.00 -4.21 -23.40
C GLU A 94 -15.75 -3.57 -22.24
N PHE A 95 -15.03 -3.09 -21.24
CA PHE A 95 -15.53 -2.44 -20.04
C PHE A 95 -15.06 -0.99 -20.00
N GLU A 96 -16.01 -0.06 -19.97
CA GLU A 96 -15.78 1.38 -19.81
C GLU A 96 -16.47 1.88 -18.54
N ALA A 97 -15.72 2.61 -17.72
CA ALA A 97 -16.21 3.29 -16.53
C ALA A 97 -16.05 4.81 -16.68
N THR A 98 -17.14 5.55 -16.52
CA THR A 98 -17.18 7.02 -16.60
C THR A 98 -17.72 7.62 -15.30
N ALA A 99 -17.63 8.93 -15.14
CA ALA A 99 -18.16 9.64 -13.97
C ALA A 99 -19.67 9.38 -13.70
N LYS A 100 -20.46 9.03 -14.72
CA LYS A 100 -21.93 8.92 -14.61
C LYS A 100 -22.47 7.51 -14.85
N GLN A 101 -21.76 6.70 -15.64
CA GLN A 101 -22.24 5.39 -16.08
C GLN A 101 -21.09 4.44 -16.40
N TYR A 102 -21.42 3.15 -16.52
CA TYR A 102 -20.55 2.13 -17.10
C TYR A 102 -21.13 1.61 -18.42
N ARG A 103 -20.28 1.06 -19.28
CA ARG A 103 -20.66 0.37 -20.52
C ARG A 103 -19.92 -0.96 -20.60
N ILE A 104 -20.65 -2.03 -20.91
CA ILE A 104 -20.11 -3.37 -21.12
C ILE A 104 -20.60 -3.88 -22.46
N VAL A 105 -19.67 -4.36 -23.30
CA VAL A 105 -19.97 -4.93 -24.61
C VAL A 105 -19.17 -6.22 -24.77
N GLN A 106 -19.82 -7.32 -25.17
CA GLN A 106 -19.09 -8.55 -25.49
C GLN A 106 -18.21 -8.34 -26.73
N THR A 107 -16.98 -8.85 -26.70
CA THR A 107 -16.02 -8.67 -27.80
C THR A 107 -15.14 -9.89 -27.96
N ASN A 108 -14.68 -10.15 -29.19
CA ASN A 108 -13.65 -11.16 -29.49
C ASN A 108 -12.27 -10.53 -29.70
N ARG A 109 -12.13 -9.21 -29.48
CA ARG A 109 -10.87 -8.50 -29.67
C ARG A 109 -9.86 -8.92 -28.62
N ASN A 110 -8.72 -9.43 -29.06
CA ASN A 110 -7.55 -9.53 -28.20
C ASN A 110 -6.93 -8.15 -28.07
N THR A 111 -6.59 -7.78 -26.85
CA THR A 111 -5.73 -6.63 -26.59
C THR A 111 -4.31 -7.15 -26.46
N THR A 112 -3.36 -6.50 -27.13
CA THR A 112 -2.00 -6.47 -26.62
C THR A 112 -2.09 -5.93 -25.21
N SER A 113 -1.66 -6.71 -24.21
CA SER A 113 -1.55 -6.22 -22.83
C SER A 113 -0.82 -4.89 -22.90
N LYS A 114 -1.45 -3.79 -22.44
CA LYS A 114 -0.74 -2.52 -22.32
C LYS A 114 0.48 -2.82 -21.46
N SER A 115 1.66 -2.76 -22.08
CA SER A 115 2.88 -2.77 -21.30
C SER A 115 2.83 -1.50 -20.46
N PHE A 116 2.79 -1.62 -19.14
CA PHE A 116 2.81 -0.44 -18.25
C PHE A 116 4.19 0.24 -18.24
N SER A 117 5.09 -0.17 -19.15
CA SER A 117 6.52 0.06 -19.16
C SER A 117 6.97 1.38 -19.78
N ASP A 118 6.13 2.10 -20.52
CA ASP A 118 6.60 3.29 -21.25
C ASP A 118 7.02 4.40 -20.28
N GLY A 119 8.33 4.50 -20.03
CA GLY A 119 8.98 5.57 -19.28
C GLY A 119 9.29 5.29 -17.80
N LEU A 120 9.15 4.06 -17.31
CA LEU A 120 9.52 3.71 -15.93
C LEU A 120 11.04 3.60 -15.77
N THR A 121 11.67 4.58 -15.11
CA THR A 121 13.07 4.49 -14.70
C THR A 121 13.14 4.10 -13.23
N LEU A 122 13.72 2.94 -12.93
CA LEU A 122 13.93 2.49 -11.56
C LEU A 122 15.14 3.22 -10.93
N PRO A 123 14.98 3.89 -9.76
CA PRO A 123 16.10 4.43 -9.01
C PRO A 123 17.14 3.35 -8.73
N GLN A 124 18.40 3.65 -9.02
CA GLN A 124 19.52 2.78 -8.71
C GLN A 124 19.81 2.86 -7.20
N PRO A 125 19.62 1.75 -6.45
CA PRO A 125 19.91 1.72 -5.03
C PRO A 125 21.42 1.60 -4.81
N ASP A 126 21.92 2.26 -3.77
CA ASP A 126 23.28 2.02 -3.28
C ASP A 126 23.30 0.76 -2.42
N VAL A 127 23.99 -0.26 -2.92
CA VAL A 127 24.11 -1.58 -2.30
C VAL A 127 25.49 -1.79 -1.65
N SER A 128 26.32 -0.76 -1.59
CA SER A 128 27.66 -0.81 -0.98
C SER A 128 27.68 -0.32 0.47
N ASP A 129 26.69 0.49 0.85
CA ASP A 129 26.65 1.16 2.15
C ASP A 129 25.84 0.38 3.19
N TYR A 130 26.52 -0.03 4.27
CA TYR A 130 25.94 -0.77 5.41
C TYR A 130 25.61 0.11 6.63
N GLY A 131 25.68 1.44 6.48
CA GLY A 131 25.42 2.42 7.53
C GLY A 131 23.94 2.46 7.92
N LEU A 132 23.68 2.21 9.20
CA LEU A 132 22.34 2.37 9.78
C LEU A 132 22.05 3.86 9.96
N ARG A 133 21.09 4.38 9.20
CA ARG A 133 20.80 5.82 9.17
C ARG A 133 19.63 6.14 10.09
N ALA A 134 19.89 6.92 11.13
CA ALA A 134 18.84 7.45 12.00
C ALA A 134 17.93 8.42 11.22
N LEU A 135 16.63 8.39 11.52
CA LEU A 135 15.61 9.18 10.85
C LEU A 135 15.89 10.69 10.89
N SER A 136 16.48 11.19 11.98
CA SER A 136 16.89 12.60 12.13
C SER A 136 17.87 13.07 11.04
N ASN A 137 18.67 12.15 10.50
CA ASN A 137 19.71 12.43 9.52
C ASN A 137 19.24 12.17 8.09
N LEU A 138 18.08 11.54 7.89
CA LEU A 138 17.57 11.22 6.56
C LEU A 138 16.97 12.45 5.87
N ARG A 139 17.26 12.58 4.58
CA ARG A 139 16.68 13.53 3.63
C ARG A 139 16.17 12.77 2.40
N ARG A 140 15.50 13.48 1.49
CA ARG A 140 14.91 12.90 0.27
C ARG A 140 15.92 12.09 -0.57
N ASP A 141 17.15 12.58 -0.68
CA ASP A 141 18.20 11.95 -1.50
C ASP A 141 18.80 10.69 -0.85
N ASP A 142 18.48 10.42 0.42
CA ASP A 142 18.83 9.17 1.08
C ASP A 142 17.89 8.01 0.69
N SER A 143 16.89 8.28 -0.16
CA SER A 143 16.06 7.23 -0.76
C SER A 143 16.88 6.21 -1.55
N ARG A 144 18.06 6.60 -2.06
CA ARG A 144 19.02 5.67 -2.69
C ARG A 144 19.53 4.58 -1.74
N TYR A 145 19.49 4.80 -0.42
CA TYR A 145 19.88 3.82 0.60
C TYR A 145 18.68 3.11 1.23
N CYS A 146 17.60 3.87 1.42
CA CYS A 146 16.56 3.57 2.40
C CYS A 146 15.13 3.54 1.84
N GLY A 147 14.99 3.66 0.52
CA GLY A 147 13.69 3.80 -0.13
C GLY A 147 13.00 5.12 0.23
N SER A 148 11.84 5.35 -0.39
CA SER A 148 11.11 6.61 -0.28
C SER A 148 10.50 6.83 1.12
N LYS A 149 10.05 5.77 1.80
CA LYS A 149 9.30 5.91 3.07
C LYS A 149 10.12 6.56 4.17
N ALA A 150 11.30 6.00 4.46
CA ALA A 150 12.18 6.53 5.50
C ALA A 150 12.74 7.91 5.11
N ALA A 151 13.14 8.08 3.84
CA ALA A 151 13.66 9.33 3.32
C ALA A 151 12.64 10.49 3.41
N ASN A 152 11.39 10.24 3.02
CA ASN A 152 10.31 11.23 3.08
C ASN A 152 9.98 11.63 4.52
N LEU A 153 9.91 10.66 5.45
CA LEU A 153 9.65 10.95 6.86
C LEU A 153 10.80 11.71 7.53
N GLY A 154 12.06 11.37 7.21
CA GLY A 154 13.22 12.13 7.66
C GLY A 154 13.21 13.56 7.12
N HIS A 155 12.84 13.72 5.85
CA HIS A 155 12.69 15.03 5.21
C HIS A 155 11.59 15.88 5.87
N ILE A 156 10.42 15.29 6.18
CA ILE A 156 9.35 15.93 6.94
C ILE A 156 9.86 16.38 8.31
N ARG A 157 10.44 15.46 9.09
CA ARG A 157 10.94 15.74 10.45
C ARG A 157 11.96 16.88 10.48
N ALA A 158 12.78 16.98 9.44
CA ALA A 158 13.81 18.00 9.35
C ALA A 158 13.28 19.41 9.05
N HIS A 159 12.16 19.53 8.33
CA HIS A 159 11.70 20.82 7.78
C HIS A 159 10.39 21.32 8.40
N ILE A 160 9.55 20.43 8.92
CA ILE A 160 8.27 20.81 9.52
C ILE A 160 8.42 20.78 11.04
N LYS A 161 8.63 21.94 11.64
CA LYS A 161 8.74 22.07 13.10
C LYS A 161 7.46 21.53 13.76
N GLY A 162 7.62 20.64 14.72
CA GLY A 162 6.49 20.01 15.41
C GLY A 162 5.77 18.94 14.59
N SER A 163 6.28 18.54 13.40
CA SER A 163 5.83 17.30 12.76
C SER A 163 6.25 16.15 13.66
N ASN A 164 5.29 15.62 14.40
CA ASN A 164 5.50 14.48 15.28
C ASN A 164 5.64 13.23 14.41
N VAL A 165 6.89 12.90 14.07
CA VAL A 165 7.23 11.69 13.33
C VAL A 165 7.90 10.72 14.29
N PRO A 166 7.42 9.46 14.42
CA PRO A 166 8.04 8.48 15.29
C PRO A 166 9.48 8.24 14.89
N ASP A 167 10.38 8.21 15.88
CA ASP A 167 11.79 7.98 15.62
C ASP A 167 12.05 6.58 15.07
N GLY A 168 13.19 6.40 14.41
CA GLY A 168 13.54 5.14 13.77
C GLY A 168 14.87 5.19 13.04
N PHE A 169 15.25 4.07 12.44
CA PHE A 169 16.43 3.99 11.59
C PHE A 169 16.19 3.05 10.41
N CYS A 170 16.99 3.26 9.37
CA CYS A 170 16.98 2.46 8.16
C CYS A 170 18.09 1.41 8.17
N ILE A 171 17.73 0.17 7.83
CA ILE A 171 18.64 -0.88 7.38
C ILE A 171 18.70 -0.80 5.84
N PRO A 172 19.85 -0.39 5.27
CA PRO A 172 19.96 -0.05 3.85
C PRO A 172 19.92 -1.26 2.91
N PHE A 173 19.74 -1.00 1.61
CA PHE A 173 19.67 -2.01 0.55
C PHE A 173 20.88 -2.97 0.49
N ALA A 174 22.06 -2.57 0.97
CA ALA A 174 23.26 -3.40 0.99
C ALA A 174 23.07 -4.74 1.74
N TYR A 175 22.30 -4.74 2.83
CA TYR A 175 22.02 -5.97 3.59
C TYR A 175 21.14 -6.94 2.80
N TYR A 176 20.14 -6.42 2.09
CA TYR A 176 19.31 -7.23 1.20
C TYR A 176 20.13 -7.83 0.06
N GLN A 177 20.94 -6.99 -0.62
CA GLN A 177 21.78 -7.44 -1.73
C GLN A 177 22.70 -8.58 -1.28
N ALA A 178 23.45 -8.39 -0.20
CA ALA A 178 24.37 -9.40 0.30
C ALA A 178 23.65 -10.68 0.76
N MET A 179 22.44 -10.59 1.31
CA MET A 179 21.66 -11.80 1.61
C MET A 179 21.22 -12.54 0.35
N MET A 180 20.75 -11.82 -0.69
CA MET A 180 20.37 -12.45 -1.95
C MET A 180 21.57 -13.12 -2.62
N ASP A 181 22.74 -12.48 -2.59
CA ASP A 181 24.00 -13.05 -3.11
C ASP A 181 24.40 -14.32 -2.35
N ARG A 182 24.36 -14.29 -1.01
CA ARG A 182 24.66 -15.46 -0.15
C ARG A 182 23.71 -16.63 -0.41
N LEU A 183 22.46 -16.34 -0.76
CA LEU A 183 21.45 -17.34 -1.12
C LEU A 183 21.53 -17.76 -2.60
N GLY A 184 22.37 -17.12 -3.42
CA GLY A 184 22.43 -17.35 -4.86
C GLY A 184 21.13 -17.01 -5.58
N ILE A 185 20.41 -15.99 -5.11
CA ILE A 185 19.18 -15.47 -5.74
C ILE A 185 19.58 -14.33 -6.66
N ASN A 186 19.63 -14.58 -7.96
CA ASN A 186 20.08 -13.61 -8.97
C ASN A 186 19.15 -13.61 -10.20
N ALA A 187 19.49 -12.82 -11.22
CA ALA A 187 18.75 -12.72 -12.47
C ALA A 187 18.45 -14.08 -13.11
N THR A 188 19.40 -15.03 -13.08
CA THR A 188 19.23 -16.38 -13.63
C THR A 188 18.17 -17.17 -12.86
N THR A 189 18.20 -17.13 -11.52
CA THR A 189 17.18 -17.79 -10.68
C THR A 189 15.78 -17.26 -10.99
N LEU A 190 15.65 -15.94 -11.17
CA LEU A 190 14.36 -15.29 -11.43
C LEU A 190 13.86 -15.57 -12.85
N ALA A 191 14.75 -15.59 -13.84
CA ALA A 191 14.42 -15.99 -15.21
C ALA A 191 13.96 -17.45 -15.29
N GLN A 192 14.58 -18.36 -14.53
CA GLN A 192 14.16 -19.76 -14.45
C GLN A 192 12.73 -19.90 -13.91
N ILE A 193 12.33 -19.10 -12.92
CA ILE A 193 10.95 -19.08 -12.42
C ILE A 193 9.98 -18.73 -13.56
N GLU A 194 10.28 -17.71 -14.36
CA GLU A 194 9.45 -17.35 -15.51
C GLU A 194 9.35 -18.49 -16.53
N THR A 195 10.49 -19.07 -16.92
CA THR A 195 10.51 -20.17 -17.91
C THR A 195 9.76 -21.41 -17.41
N GLN A 196 9.95 -21.81 -16.15
CA GLN A 196 9.31 -23.00 -15.59
C GLN A 196 7.81 -22.81 -15.31
N SER A 197 7.39 -21.57 -15.10
CA SER A 197 5.98 -21.24 -14.92
C SER A 197 5.20 -21.38 -16.21
N ASP A 198 5.81 -21.11 -17.37
CA ASP A 198 5.18 -21.25 -18.70
C ASP A 198 3.81 -20.55 -18.78
N GLY A 199 3.73 -19.33 -18.23
CA GLY A 199 2.48 -18.57 -18.14
C GLY A 199 1.46 -19.05 -17.11
N ASP A 200 1.69 -20.15 -16.40
CA ASP A 200 0.81 -20.67 -15.36
C ASP A 200 1.01 -19.92 -14.03
N ASN A 201 -0.04 -19.18 -13.65
CA ASN A 201 -0.10 -18.39 -12.43
C ASN A 201 0.10 -19.22 -11.15
N ARG A 202 -0.41 -20.46 -11.10
CA ARG A 202 -0.28 -21.33 -9.94
C ARG A 202 1.14 -21.86 -9.80
N LYS A 203 1.75 -22.30 -10.91
CA LYS A 203 3.17 -22.71 -10.90
C LYS A 203 4.07 -21.57 -10.45
N ARG A 204 3.87 -20.36 -10.99
CA ARG A 204 4.63 -19.17 -10.57
C ARG A 204 4.46 -18.89 -9.09
N ARG A 205 3.22 -18.90 -8.57
CA ARG A 205 2.94 -18.69 -7.15
C ARG A 205 3.65 -19.71 -6.27
N THR A 206 3.61 -21.00 -6.62
CA THR A 206 4.32 -22.06 -5.87
C THR A 206 5.83 -21.81 -5.86
N ALA A 207 6.43 -21.50 -7.01
CA ALA A 207 7.87 -21.21 -7.10
C ALA A 207 8.26 -19.99 -6.24
N LEU A 208 7.44 -18.93 -6.25
CA LEU A 208 7.67 -17.75 -5.42
C LEU A 208 7.53 -18.05 -3.92
N LEU A 209 6.59 -18.90 -3.50
CA LEU A 209 6.49 -19.34 -2.11
C LEU A 209 7.74 -20.13 -1.68
N THR A 210 8.28 -20.98 -2.54
CA THR A 210 9.55 -21.67 -2.27
C THR A 210 10.71 -20.67 -2.12
N LEU A 211 10.78 -19.66 -2.99
CA LEU A 211 11.81 -18.61 -2.90
C LEU A 211 11.68 -17.77 -1.62
N GLN A 212 10.45 -17.38 -1.25
CA GLN A 212 10.18 -16.69 0.02
C GLN A 212 10.63 -17.53 1.21
N LYS A 213 10.28 -18.83 1.22
CA LYS A 213 10.70 -19.76 2.27
C LYS A 213 12.22 -19.84 2.39
N LYS A 214 12.94 -19.91 1.25
CA LYS A 214 14.42 -19.90 1.24
C LYS A 214 14.99 -18.64 1.91
N ILE A 215 14.35 -17.48 1.72
CA ILE A 215 14.79 -16.22 2.35
C ILE A 215 14.45 -16.21 3.84
N THR A 216 13.25 -16.65 4.23
CA THR A 216 12.83 -16.66 5.64
C THR A 216 13.56 -17.71 6.47
N ASP A 217 13.98 -18.83 5.87
CA ASP A 217 14.77 -19.86 6.56
C ASP A 217 16.26 -19.48 6.67
N ALA A 218 16.71 -18.45 5.94
CA ALA A 218 18.11 -18.04 5.93
C ALA A 218 18.58 -17.56 7.32
N GLU A 219 19.82 -17.92 7.67
CA GLU A 219 20.46 -17.41 8.87
C GLU A 219 21.07 -16.03 8.61
N ILE A 220 20.64 -15.06 9.42
CA ILE A 220 21.20 -13.70 9.42
C ILE A 220 22.57 -13.75 10.10
N PRO A 221 23.65 -13.22 9.48
CA PRO A 221 24.95 -13.12 10.13
C PRO A 221 24.84 -12.46 11.51
N SER A 222 25.49 -13.08 12.52
CA SER A 222 25.40 -12.62 13.91
C SER A 222 25.82 -11.16 14.04
N GLU A 223 26.87 -10.72 13.34
CA GLU A 223 27.32 -9.33 13.30
C GLU A 223 26.20 -8.35 12.92
N TRP A 224 25.41 -8.67 11.88
CA TRP A 224 24.33 -7.81 11.41
C TRP A 224 23.24 -7.70 12.47
N LYS A 225 22.85 -8.83 13.05
CA LYS A 225 21.84 -8.88 14.11
C LYS A 225 22.27 -8.06 15.33
N HIS A 226 23.52 -8.21 15.78
CA HIS A 226 24.05 -7.43 16.91
C HIS A 226 24.06 -5.95 16.60
N LYS A 227 24.49 -5.56 15.39
CA LYS A 227 24.52 -4.15 14.95
C LYS A 227 23.12 -3.52 14.89
N TRP A 228 22.14 -4.23 14.35
CA TRP A 228 20.75 -3.75 14.32
C TRP A 228 20.16 -3.64 15.73
N ALA A 229 20.42 -4.64 16.58
CA ALA A 229 19.95 -4.66 17.96
C ALA A 229 20.58 -3.54 18.78
N GLU A 230 21.89 -3.30 18.63
CA GLU A 230 22.57 -2.19 19.31
C GLU A 230 22.00 -0.83 18.90
N GLN A 231 21.81 -0.59 17.60
CA GLN A 231 21.16 0.63 17.11
C GLN A 231 19.77 0.79 17.71
N TRP A 232 18.99 -0.29 17.74
CA TRP A 232 17.65 -0.28 18.31
C TRP A 232 17.63 0.03 19.81
N ARG A 233 18.46 -0.66 20.61
CA ARG A 233 18.60 -0.42 22.05
C ARG A 233 19.02 1.01 22.35
N ASN A 234 20.06 1.49 21.66
CA ASN A 234 20.64 2.80 21.93
C ASN A 234 19.76 3.97 21.45
N GLN A 235 19.12 3.84 20.29
CA GLN A 235 18.32 4.93 19.72
C GLN A 235 16.88 4.92 20.22
N LEU A 236 16.23 3.75 20.25
CA LEU A 236 14.79 3.65 20.52
C LEU A 236 14.49 3.08 21.92
N ASN A 237 15.51 2.88 22.75
CA ASN A 237 15.40 2.38 24.13
C ASN A 237 14.64 1.05 24.22
N SER A 238 14.85 0.15 23.26
CA SER A 238 14.19 -1.16 23.18
C SER A 238 12.65 -1.11 23.18
N LYS A 239 12.05 0.05 22.85
CA LYS A 239 10.60 0.15 22.67
C LYS A 239 10.17 -0.69 21.48
N GLY A 240 8.92 -1.16 21.48
CA GLY A 240 8.34 -1.88 20.35
C GLY A 240 8.48 -1.09 19.05
N VAL A 241 8.74 -1.78 17.94
CA VAL A 241 8.97 -1.17 16.62
C VAL A 241 8.12 -1.80 15.53
N PHE A 242 7.73 -1.00 14.55
CA PHE A 242 7.28 -1.47 13.26
C PHE A 242 8.48 -1.69 12.35
N VAL A 243 8.48 -2.83 11.66
CA VAL A 243 9.47 -3.16 10.64
C VAL A 243 8.79 -3.03 9.28
N ARG A 244 9.05 -1.90 8.62
CA ARG A 244 8.38 -1.49 7.37
C ARG A 244 9.29 -1.74 6.18
N SER A 245 8.80 -2.48 5.20
CA SER A 245 9.44 -2.58 3.89
C SER A 245 9.51 -1.22 3.20
N SER A 246 10.65 -0.92 2.56
CA SER A 246 10.75 0.18 1.59
C SER A 246 11.65 -0.20 0.41
N SER A 247 11.05 -0.45 -0.75
CA SER A 247 11.79 -0.84 -1.96
C SER A 247 12.19 0.37 -2.80
N ASN A 248 13.18 0.21 -3.67
CA ASN A 248 13.54 1.22 -4.66
C ASN A 248 12.52 1.32 -5.83
N SER A 249 11.53 0.43 -5.88
CA SER A 249 10.44 0.47 -6.86
C SER A 249 9.15 1.07 -6.31
N GLU A 250 9.11 1.46 -5.03
CA GLU A 250 7.95 2.16 -4.48
C GLU A 250 7.85 3.58 -5.05
N ASP A 251 6.60 4.05 -5.19
CA ASP A 251 6.26 5.42 -5.62
C ASP A 251 6.79 5.85 -7.00
N LEU A 252 7.02 4.89 -7.89
CA LEU A 252 7.31 5.15 -9.30
C LEU A 252 6.06 5.71 -10.03
N PRO A 253 6.22 6.59 -11.03
CA PRO A 253 5.11 7.04 -11.85
C PRO A 253 4.38 5.84 -12.50
N ASN A 254 3.08 5.69 -12.28
CA ASN A 254 2.26 4.58 -12.79
C ASN A 254 2.65 3.18 -12.25
N PHE A 255 3.38 3.11 -11.12
CA PHE A 255 3.58 1.86 -10.39
C PHE A 255 3.44 2.12 -8.89
N SER A 256 2.34 1.65 -8.31
CA SER A 256 2.07 1.81 -6.88
C SER A 256 2.53 0.58 -6.11
N GLY A 257 3.42 0.79 -5.14
CA GLY A 257 3.80 -0.23 -4.15
C GLY A 257 2.76 -0.47 -3.06
N ALA A 258 1.61 0.22 -3.11
CA ALA A 258 0.60 0.17 -2.07
C ALA A 258 0.10 -1.26 -1.83
N GLY A 259 0.34 -1.78 -0.64
CA GLY A 259 -0.11 -3.11 -0.27
C GLY A 259 0.57 -4.25 -1.05
N LEU A 260 1.77 -4.03 -1.62
CA LEU A 260 2.53 -5.10 -2.26
C LEU A 260 3.47 -5.81 -1.27
N TYR A 261 3.98 -5.08 -0.28
CA TYR A 261 5.05 -5.55 0.60
C TYR A 261 4.61 -5.66 2.07
N THR A 262 5.34 -6.47 2.83
CA THR A 262 5.01 -6.82 4.21
C THR A 262 5.50 -5.74 5.18
N THR A 263 4.66 -5.40 6.16
CA THR A 263 5.04 -4.63 7.36
C THR A 263 4.76 -5.50 8.57
N VAL A 264 5.74 -5.66 9.46
CA VAL A 264 5.59 -6.43 10.70
C VAL A 264 5.34 -5.45 11.86
N PRO A 265 4.18 -5.51 12.52
CA PRO A 265 3.86 -4.57 13.57
C PRO A 265 4.46 -5.00 14.91
N ASN A 266 4.90 -4.00 15.69
CA ASN A 266 5.21 -4.13 17.12
C ASN A 266 6.13 -5.31 17.48
N VAL A 267 7.31 -5.33 16.87
CA VAL A 267 8.43 -6.20 17.24
C VAL A 267 9.04 -5.71 18.56
N THR A 268 9.25 -6.63 19.50
CA THR A 268 9.66 -6.30 20.89
C THR A 268 10.93 -7.01 21.35
N ASP A 269 11.50 -7.92 20.56
CA ASP A 269 12.79 -8.57 20.82
C ASP A 269 13.70 -8.67 19.58
N GLU A 270 14.98 -8.91 19.81
CA GLU A 270 16.05 -8.90 18.80
C GLU A 270 15.96 -10.05 17.79
N ASN A 271 15.43 -11.22 18.20
CA ASN A 271 15.21 -12.33 17.28
C ASN A 271 14.06 -12.00 16.35
N ALA A 272 12.96 -11.49 16.90
CA ALA A 272 11.81 -11.05 16.13
C ALA A 272 12.18 -9.91 15.15
N LEU A 273 13.12 -9.03 15.49
CA LEU A 273 13.63 -8.03 14.55
C LEU A 273 14.30 -8.67 13.32
N ALA A 274 15.20 -9.64 13.54
CA ALA A 274 15.85 -10.34 12.45
C ALA A 274 14.84 -11.11 11.56
N GLU A 275 13.86 -11.78 12.18
CA GLU A 275 12.78 -12.46 11.46
C GLU A 275 11.92 -11.48 10.67
N ALA A 276 11.55 -10.34 11.25
CA ALA A 276 10.77 -9.32 10.58
C ALA A 276 11.51 -8.71 9.38
N VAL A 277 12.83 -8.52 9.48
CA VAL A 277 13.67 -8.08 8.36
C VAL A 277 13.65 -9.11 7.22
N LYS A 278 13.80 -10.41 7.53
CA LYS A 278 13.68 -11.48 6.52
C LYS A 278 12.30 -11.53 5.87
N GLN A 279 11.23 -11.33 6.65
CA GLN A 279 9.87 -11.26 6.11
C GLN A 279 9.69 -10.06 5.16
N SER A 280 10.23 -8.89 5.51
CA SER A 280 10.24 -7.74 4.61
C SER A 280 11.01 -8.03 3.31
N TRP A 281 12.17 -8.69 3.38
CA TRP A 281 12.94 -9.08 2.20
C TRP A 281 12.23 -10.11 1.33
N ALA A 282 11.66 -11.16 1.94
CA ALA A 282 10.88 -12.17 1.24
C ALA A 282 9.67 -11.55 0.52
N SER A 283 9.08 -10.50 1.10
CA SER A 283 7.91 -9.84 0.52
C SER A 283 8.14 -9.19 -0.86
N VAL A 284 9.39 -8.98 -1.26
CA VAL A 284 9.73 -8.63 -2.65
C VAL A 284 9.11 -9.64 -3.61
N PHE A 285 9.11 -10.91 -3.24
CA PHE A 285 8.63 -12.04 -4.02
C PHE A 285 7.19 -12.45 -3.67
N ASN A 286 6.43 -11.60 -2.95
CA ASN A 286 4.98 -11.76 -2.87
C ASN A 286 4.41 -11.86 -4.28
N TYR A 287 3.47 -12.78 -4.52
CA TYR A 287 2.94 -13.03 -5.86
C TYR A 287 2.41 -11.75 -6.50
N SER A 288 1.62 -10.97 -5.77
CA SER A 288 1.05 -9.70 -6.23
C SER A 288 2.13 -8.66 -6.56
N ALA A 289 3.20 -8.58 -5.75
CA ALA A 289 4.33 -7.69 -5.97
C ALA A 289 5.18 -8.09 -7.18
N TYR A 290 5.36 -9.40 -7.36
CA TYR A 290 6.08 -9.97 -8.48
C TYR A 290 5.32 -9.74 -9.79
N GLU A 291 4.03 -10.08 -9.84
CA GLU A 291 3.20 -9.85 -11.03
C GLU A 291 3.11 -8.38 -11.41
N ALA A 292 2.95 -7.49 -10.43
CA ALA A 292 2.94 -6.05 -10.69
C ALA A 292 4.21 -5.61 -11.42
N ARG A 293 5.38 -6.07 -10.97
CA ARG A 293 6.67 -5.76 -11.60
C ARG A 293 6.81 -6.39 -12.98
N ARG A 294 6.39 -7.66 -13.13
CA ARG A 294 6.42 -8.39 -14.40
C ARG A 294 5.64 -7.65 -15.48
N ILE A 295 4.44 -7.19 -15.12
CA ILE A 295 3.52 -6.47 -15.99
C ILE A 295 3.98 -5.03 -16.27
N ALA A 296 4.65 -4.40 -15.30
CA ALA A 296 5.31 -3.12 -15.49
C ALA A 296 6.64 -3.20 -16.28
N GLY A 297 7.12 -4.40 -16.61
CA GLY A 297 8.40 -4.60 -17.28
C GLY A 297 9.60 -4.26 -16.40
N LEU A 298 9.44 -4.25 -15.07
CA LEU A 298 10.52 -4.00 -14.13
C LEU A 298 11.35 -5.27 -13.91
N PRO A 299 12.67 -5.26 -14.18
CA PRO A 299 13.53 -6.41 -13.92
C PRO A 299 13.49 -6.78 -12.44
N HIS A 300 13.16 -8.03 -12.13
CA HIS A 300 12.92 -8.47 -10.75
C HIS A 300 14.18 -8.39 -9.88
N ASP A 301 15.35 -8.59 -10.48
CA ASP A 301 16.67 -8.51 -9.86
C ASP A 301 17.14 -7.07 -9.62
N SER A 302 16.59 -6.09 -10.33
CA SER A 302 16.91 -4.66 -10.11
C SER A 302 16.18 -4.07 -8.89
N VAL A 303 15.16 -4.75 -8.37
CA VAL A 303 14.39 -4.30 -7.20
C VAL A 303 15.02 -4.83 -5.92
N LYS A 304 15.33 -3.92 -5.01
CA LYS A 304 15.94 -4.18 -3.71
C LYS A 304 15.02 -3.70 -2.60
N MET A 305 15.16 -4.29 -1.42
CA MET A 305 14.35 -3.96 -0.25
C MET A 305 15.22 -3.45 0.90
N SER A 306 15.03 -2.19 1.27
CA SER A 306 15.52 -1.67 2.54
C SER A 306 14.44 -1.88 3.60
N VAL A 307 14.81 -1.73 4.86
CA VAL A 307 13.89 -1.90 5.98
C VAL A 307 13.94 -0.69 6.88
N PHE A 308 12.79 -0.07 7.12
CA PHE A 308 12.65 1.02 8.06
C PHE A 308 12.13 0.50 9.40
N VAL A 309 12.97 0.57 10.42
CA VAL A 309 12.65 0.19 11.80
C VAL A 309 12.19 1.45 12.53
N GLN A 310 10.89 1.55 12.79
CA GLN A 310 10.25 2.75 13.32
C GLN A 310 9.58 2.46 14.65
N GLN A 311 9.71 3.35 15.63
CA GLN A 311 9.06 3.20 16.93
C GLN A 311 7.54 3.02 16.78
N SER A 312 6.99 2.01 17.47
CA SER A 312 5.55 1.80 17.58
C SER A 312 4.87 2.97 18.28
N ILE A 313 3.67 3.27 17.80
CA ILE A 313 2.79 4.30 18.35
C ILE A 313 1.50 3.63 18.79
N ASN A 314 1.04 3.94 20.00
CA ASN A 314 -0.23 3.42 20.50
C ASN A 314 -1.37 4.32 20.00
N ALA A 315 -1.75 4.14 18.75
CA ALA A 315 -2.73 5.02 18.11
C ALA A 315 -4.14 4.82 18.69
N ASP A 316 -4.77 5.91 19.14
CA ASP A 316 -6.19 5.94 19.51
C ASP A 316 -7.07 5.86 18.24
N LEU A 317 -6.60 6.53 17.19
CA LEU A 317 -7.21 6.57 15.88
C LEU A 317 -6.13 6.80 14.83
N SER A 318 -6.40 6.35 13.61
CA SER A 318 -5.47 6.43 12.50
C SER A 318 -6.21 6.48 11.19
N GLY A 319 -5.50 6.82 10.12
CA GLY A 319 -6.12 6.91 8.83
C GLY A 319 -5.22 7.46 7.76
N VAL A 320 -5.88 7.90 6.69
CA VAL A 320 -5.25 8.45 5.51
C VAL A 320 -5.90 9.79 5.16
N LEU A 321 -5.06 10.79 4.89
CA LEU A 321 -5.45 12.10 4.36
C LEU A 321 -4.99 12.17 2.91
N VAL A 322 -5.90 12.56 2.02
CA VAL A 322 -5.55 13.08 0.70
C VAL A 322 -5.82 14.57 0.66
N THR A 323 -4.83 15.35 0.22
CA THR A 323 -4.88 16.82 0.28
C THR A 323 -5.87 17.45 -0.70
N ILE A 324 -6.52 16.64 -1.54
CA ILE A 324 -7.59 16.99 -2.47
C ILE A 324 -8.83 16.12 -2.21
N ASN A 325 -10.02 16.55 -2.67
CA ASN A 325 -11.19 15.69 -2.76
C ASN A 325 -11.10 14.80 -4.01
N PRO A 326 -10.96 13.46 -3.86
CA PRO A 326 -10.78 12.56 -5.00
C PRO A 326 -12.08 12.28 -5.76
N TYR A 327 -13.24 12.67 -5.21
CA TYR A 327 -14.54 12.51 -5.86
C TYR A 327 -14.96 13.73 -6.69
N ASP A 328 -14.40 14.89 -6.38
CA ASP A 328 -14.67 16.14 -7.09
C ASP A 328 -13.43 17.04 -7.08
N ILE A 329 -12.57 16.83 -8.08
CA ILE A 329 -11.31 17.59 -8.22
C ILE A 329 -11.53 19.07 -8.53
N ALA A 330 -12.75 19.49 -8.90
CA ALA A 330 -13.07 20.91 -9.07
C ALA A 330 -13.10 21.64 -7.71
N GLN A 331 -13.31 20.91 -6.61
CA GLN A 331 -13.24 21.44 -5.25
C GLN A 331 -11.79 21.58 -4.76
N LYS A 332 -11.06 22.54 -5.32
CA LYS A 332 -9.64 22.79 -5.03
C LYS A 332 -9.30 23.08 -3.56
N ASN A 333 -10.31 23.43 -2.74
CA ASN A 333 -10.13 23.79 -1.32
C ASN A 333 -10.64 22.70 -0.36
N SER A 334 -10.76 21.47 -0.85
CA SER A 334 -11.22 20.35 -0.05
C SER A 334 -10.11 19.32 0.18
N ALA A 335 -10.13 18.66 1.34
CA ALA A 335 -9.35 17.46 1.65
C ALA A 335 -10.30 16.29 1.84
N TYR A 336 -9.81 15.08 1.58
CA TYR A 336 -10.53 13.87 1.92
C TYR A 336 -9.77 13.11 3.01
N ILE A 337 -10.50 12.65 4.03
CA ILE A 337 -9.93 11.88 5.13
C ILE A 337 -10.74 10.60 5.32
N ALA A 338 -10.03 9.48 5.39
CA ALA A 338 -10.55 8.21 5.88
C ALA A 338 -9.93 7.91 7.24
N ALA A 339 -10.76 7.62 8.25
CA ALA A 339 -10.33 7.43 9.62
C ALA A 339 -10.95 6.17 10.24
N LYS A 340 -10.17 5.48 11.08
CA LYS A 340 -10.57 4.34 11.89
C LYS A 340 -10.04 4.44 13.31
N ARG A 341 -10.61 3.66 14.22
CA ARG A 341 -10.13 3.56 15.60
C ARG A 341 -8.94 2.59 15.68
N GLY A 342 -7.99 2.89 16.57
CA GLY A 342 -6.80 2.07 16.74
C GLY A 342 -5.77 2.22 15.61
N LEU A 343 -4.94 1.19 15.46
CA LEU A 343 -3.81 1.13 14.54
C LEU A 343 -4.21 1.03 13.06
N GLY A 344 -3.42 1.72 12.23
CA GLY A 344 -3.57 1.85 10.77
C GLY A 344 -3.21 0.62 9.95
N ILE A 345 -3.09 -0.56 10.57
CA ILE A 345 -2.51 -1.75 9.91
C ILE A 345 -3.55 -2.47 9.06
N ARG A 346 -3.04 -3.14 8.03
CA ARG A 346 -3.75 -3.96 7.06
C ARG A 346 -4.17 -5.32 7.62
N VAL A 347 -5.06 -5.34 8.60
CA VAL A 347 -5.77 -6.57 8.99
C VAL A 347 -7.26 -6.30 8.92
N VAL A 348 -7.93 -7.05 8.05
CA VAL A 348 -9.38 -7.02 7.74
C VAL A 348 -9.89 -5.75 7.04
N GLU A 349 -9.22 -5.30 5.97
CA GLU A 349 -9.88 -4.41 5.00
C GLU A 349 -10.94 -5.20 4.22
N GLY A 350 -12.15 -4.63 4.07
CA GLY A 350 -13.20 -5.18 3.21
C GLY A 350 -14.48 -5.64 3.91
N LYS A 351 -14.47 -5.85 5.24
CA LYS A 351 -15.69 -6.20 5.99
C LYS A 351 -16.34 -5.00 6.70
N ARG A 352 -15.58 -3.93 6.96
CA ARG A 352 -16.03 -2.78 7.76
C ARG A 352 -15.68 -1.46 7.07
N VAL A 353 -16.58 -0.49 7.20
CA VAL A 353 -16.52 0.81 6.54
C VAL A 353 -15.84 1.78 7.49
N ALA A 354 -14.74 2.39 7.05
CA ALA A 354 -14.10 3.48 7.78
C ALA A 354 -14.98 4.75 7.80
N GLU A 355 -14.74 5.63 8.76
CA GLU A 355 -15.30 6.98 8.72
C GLU A 355 -14.68 7.75 7.56
N GLN A 356 -15.51 8.44 6.78
CA GLN A 356 -15.05 9.22 5.62
C GLN A 356 -15.60 10.63 5.71
N VAL A 357 -14.72 11.61 5.54
CA VAL A 357 -15.08 13.03 5.55
C VAL A 357 -14.41 13.79 4.42
N VAL A 358 -15.10 14.81 3.93
CA VAL A 358 -14.53 15.87 3.10
C VAL A 358 -14.49 17.13 3.95
N TYR A 359 -13.30 17.70 4.10
CA TYR A 359 -13.09 18.96 4.82
C TYR A 359 -12.93 20.10 3.84
N ASN A 360 -13.78 21.13 3.93
CA ASN A 360 -13.70 22.32 3.10
C ASN A 360 -13.05 23.47 3.87
N ARG A 361 -11.88 23.90 3.38
CA ARG A 361 -11.03 24.90 4.02
C ARG A 361 -11.61 26.31 3.99
N ARG A 362 -12.48 26.62 3.01
CA ARG A 362 -13.02 28.00 2.83
C ARG A 362 -14.00 28.39 3.93
N ASN A 363 -14.82 27.44 4.37
CA ASN A 363 -15.89 27.67 5.33
C ASN A 363 -15.73 26.79 6.59
N ASP A 364 -14.58 26.15 6.75
CA ASP A 364 -14.25 25.28 7.88
C ASP A 364 -15.31 24.20 8.14
N SER A 365 -15.93 23.69 7.07
CA SER A 365 -17.03 22.72 7.17
C SER A 365 -16.54 21.28 6.95
N VAL A 366 -17.15 20.35 7.68
CA VAL A 366 -16.92 18.91 7.57
C VAL A 366 -18.15 18.26 6.98
N GLN A 367 -18.04 17.70 5.78
CA GLN A 367 -19.06 16.87 5.17
C GLN A 367 -18.74 15.39 5.43
N ARG A 368 -19.58 14.71 6.22
CA ARG A 368 -19.40 13.28 6.51
C ARG A 368 -20.09 12.43 5.45
N LEU A 369 -19.31 11.59 4.76
CA LEU A 369 -19.79 10.71 3.69
C LEU A 369 -20.22 9.34 4.23
N SER A 370 -19.51 8.84 5.24
CA SER A 370 -19.85 7.62 5.99
C SER A 370 -19.40 7.70 7.45
N SER A 371 -20.15 7.03 8.32
CA SER A 371 -19.75 6.76 9.69
C SER A 371 -19.09 5.38 9.78
N SER A 372 -18.13 5.22 10.69
CA SER A 372 -17.52 3.90 10.94
C SER A 372 -18.55 2.93 11.52
N ASN A 373 -18.53 1.67 11.06
CA ASN A 373 -19.31 0.57 11.64
C ASN A 373 -18.40 -0.47 12.32
N GLU A 374 -17.18 -0.08 12.67
CA GLU A 374 -16.24 -0.95 13.36
C GLU A 374 -16.66 -1.20 14.81
N THR A 375 -16.70 -2.47 15.21
CA THR A 375 -16.98 -2.91 16.58
C THR A 375 -15.72 -3.26 17.36
N THR A 376 -14.58 -3.39 16.67
CA THR A 376 -13.25 -3.60 17.25
C THR A 376 -12.22 -2.67 16.60
N ALA A 377 -11.14 -2.39 17.32
CA ALA A 377 -9.97 -1.66 16.85
C ALA A 377 -8.70 -2.45 17.16
N LEU A 378 -7.63 -2.23 16.40
CA LEU A 378 -6.34 -2.84 16.66
C LEU A 378 -5.52 -1.99 17.63
N GLN A 379 -4.90 -2.63 18.61
CA GLN A 379 -3.95 -2.03 19.54
C GLN A 379 -2.67 -2.86 19.60
N LEU A 380 -1.58 -2.24 20.09
CA LEU A 380 -0.32 -2.95 20.32
C LEU A 380 -0.53 -4.03 21.39
N ASP A 381 0.01 -5.22 21.16
CA ASP A 381 0.08 -6.25 22.19
C ASP A 381 1.37 -6.11 22.99
N LYS A 382 1.31 -6.32 24.30
CA LYS A 382 2.47 -6.27 25.20
C LYS A 382 3.51 -7.35 24.87
N ASN A 383 3.09 -8.46 24.29
CA ASN A 383 3.95 -9.60 23.92
C ASN A 383 4.47 -9.50 22.47
N GLY A 384 4.23 -8.37 21.80
CA GLY A 384 4.56 -8.17 20.39
C GLY A 384 3.36 -8.44 19.46
N GLY A 385 3.37 -7.82 18.28
CA GLY A 385 2.23 -7.83 17.36
C GLY A 385 1.07 -6.95 17.84
N VAL A 386 -0.15 -7.30 17.41
CA VAL A 386 -1.37 -6.52 17.66
C VAL A 386 -2.51 -7.40 18.14
N ARG A 387 -3.46 -6.79 18.86
CA ARG A 387 -4.68 -7.42 19.34
C ARG A 387 -5.90 -6.58 19.00
N GLU A 388 -7.04 -7.24 18.83
CA GLU A 388 -8.33 -6.57 18.70
C GLU A 388 -8.92 -6.22 20.07
N VAL A 389 -9.44 -5.01 20.19
CA VAL A 389 -10.17 -4.53 21.37
C VAL A 389 -11.54 -4.00 20.97
N PRO A 390 -12.60 -4.21 21.76
CA PRO A 390 -13.91 -3.62 21.48
C PRO A 390 -13.87 -2.09 21.45
N VAL A 391 -14.67 -1.47 20.58
CA VAL A 391 -14.83 -0.01 20.53
C VAL A 391 -16.30 0.38 20.50
N THR A 392 -16.61 1.56 21.02
CA THR A 392 -17.95 2.13 20.99
C THR A 392 -18.25 2.78 19.65
N SER A 393 -19.54 2.88 19.33
CA SER A 393 -20.01 3.61 18.15
C SER A 393 -19.83 5.12 18.31
N GLY A 394 -19.89 5.84 17.19
CA GLY A 394 -19.79 7.30 17.16
C GLY A 394 -18.80 7.80 16.13
N ASN A 395 -18.61 9.11 16.08
CA ASN A 395 -17.61 9.72 15.20
C ASN A 395 -16.21 9.29 15.63
N VAL A 396 -15.35 9.02 14.64
CA VAL A 396 -13.94 8.69 14.87
C VAL A 396 -13.17 9.98 15.13
N MET A 397 -13.37 11.01 14.30
CA MET A 397 -12.67 12.28 14.42
C MET A 397 -13.61 13.44 14.78
N ASN A 398 -13.08 14.39 15.56
CA ASN A 398 -13.68 15.70 15.77
C ASN A 398 -13.14 16.75 14.78
N GLN A 399 -13.79 17.92 14.72
CA GLN A 399 -13.45 18.98 13.75
C GLN A 399 -12.06 19.60 14.00
N GLU A 400 -11.62 19.70 15.26
CA GLU A 400 -10.29 20.23 15.59
C GLU A 400 -9.17 19.30 15.10
N GLN A 401 -9.33 17.98 15.29
CA GLN A 401 -8.42 16.96 14.78
C GLN A 401 -8.34 17.01 13.26
N ILE A 402 -9.49 17.13 12.58
CA ILE A 402 -9.57 17.27 11.11
C ILE A 402 -8.82 18.51 10.65
N ARG A 403 -9.06 19.67 11.29
CA ARG A 403 -8.40 20.93 10.95
C ARG A 403 -6.89 20.85 11.13
N ARG A 404 -6.42 20.30 12.26
CA ARG A 404 -4.99 20.13 12.56
C ARG A 404 -4.30 19.19 11.55
N LEU A 405 -4.98 18.10 11.21
CA LEU A 405 -4.50 17.15 10.20
C LEU A 405 -4.40 17.81 8.83
N ASP A 406 -5.43 18.54 8.40
CA ASP A 406 -5.43 19.23 7.11
C ASP A 406 -4.33 20.30 7.01
N GLN A 407 -4.14 21.11 8.07
CA GLN A 407 -3.05 22.10 8.15
C GLN A 407 -1.68 21.44 7.99
N THR A 408 -1.44 20.33 8.68
CA THR A 408 -0.18 19.57 8.56
C THR A 408 -0.05 18.98 7.16
N GLY A 409 -1.15 18.50 6.57
CA GLY A 409 -1.17 18.01 5.19
C GLY A 409 -0.82 19.09 4.16
N GLN A 410 -1.29 20.33 4.35
CA GLN A 410 -0.91 21.46 3.49
C GLN A 410 0.58 21.79 3.61
N GLN A 411 1.15 21.74 4.82
CA GLN A 411 2.59 21.93 5.02
C GLN A 411 3.41 20.85 4.32
N ILE A 412 3.00 19.58 4.43
CA ILE A 412 3.65 18.45 3.74
C ILE A 412 3.54 18.59 2.22
N LYS A 413 2.37 18.95 1.71
CA LYS A 413 2.16 19.23 0.28
C LYS A 413 3.08 20.35 -0.22
N GLN A 414 3.20 21.43 0.53
CA GLN A 414 4.09 22.53 0.19
C GLN A 414 5.57 22.13 0.25
N LEU A 415 5.96 21.32 1.24
CA LEU A 415 7.34 20.84 1.38
C LEU A 415 7.80 20.02 0.17
N PHE A 416 6.98 19.07 -0.30
CA PHE A 416 7.36 18.21 -1.42
C PHE A 416 7.18 18.87 -2.79
N ALA A 417 6.27 19.85 -2.91
CA ALA A 417 6.01 20.63 -4.12
C ALA A 417 5.85 19.78 -5.41
N ASN A 418 5.36 18.55 -5.29
CA ASN A 418 5.25 17.57 -6.38
C ASN A 418 3.80 17.10 -6.61
N GLY A 419 2.82 17.90 -6.21
CA GLY A 419 1.40 17.62 -6.37
C GLY A 419 0.68 17.35 -5.06
N GLU A 420 -0.54 16.83 -5.18
CA GLU A 420 -1.34 16.41 -4.03
C GLU A 420 -0.66 15.24 -3.29
N GLN A 421 -0.90 15.12 -1.99
CA GLN A 421 -0.27 14.11 -1.14
C GLN A 421 -1.29 13.11 -0.62
N ASP A 422 -0.82 11.88 -0.47
CA ASP A 422 -1.43 10.78 0.27
C ASP A 422 -0.60 10.56 1.55
N ILE A 423 -1.20 10.81 2.70
CA ILE A 423 -0.53 10.91 4.00
C ILE A 423 -1.17 9.91 4.96
N GLU A 424 -0.36 8.99 5.49
CA GLU A 424 -0.75 8.12 6.60
C GLU A 424 -0.48 8.84 7.92
N TRP A 425 -1.44 8.80 8.82
CA TRP A 425 -1.38 9.52 10.09
C TRP A 425 -2.04 8.72 11.21
N ALA A 426 -1.69 9.10 12.44
CA ALA A 426 -2.31 8.60 13.67
C ALA A 426 -2.50 9.73 14.68
N PHE A 427 -3.33 9.51 15.68
CA PHE A 427 -3.31 10.28 16.92
C PHE A 427 -2.95 9.35 18.08
N ASP A 428 -2.01 9.80 18.89
CA ASP A 428 -1.62 9.16 20.16
C ASP A 428 -1.84 10.18 21.28
N ASN A 429 -2.83 9.92 22.13
CA ASN A 429 -3.23 10.80 23.23
C ASN A 429 -3.49 12.24 22.74
N GLY A 430 -4.25 12.38 21.65
CA GLY A 430 -4.60 13.68 21.05
C GLY A 430 -3.47 14.38 20.29
N LYS A 431 -2.26 13.79 20.23
CA LYS A 431 -1.15 14.31 19.41
C LYS A 431 -1.18 13.67 18.03
N LEU A 432 -1.34 14.49 17.00
CA LEU A 432 -1.17 14.06 15.61
C LEU A 432 0.24 13.49 15.41
N VAL A 433 0.35 12.40 14.66
CA VAL A 433 1.56 11.69 14.28
C VAL A 433 1.53 11.45 12.78
N ILE A 434 2.64 11.69 12.09
CA ILE A 434 2.79 11.40 10.65
C ILE A 434 3.55 10.10 10.47
N LEU A 435 2.94 9.16 9.74
CA LEU A 435 3.43 7.79 9.57
C LEU A 435 3.93 7.50 8.15
N GLN A 436 3.49 8.27 7.15
CA GLN A 436 3.97 8.20 5.77
C GLN A 436 3.49 9.44 4.99
N ALA A 437 4.23 9.83 3.96
CA ALA A 437 3.74 10.78 2.96
C ALA A 437 4.29 10.39 1.58
N ARG A 438 3.44 10.46 0.56
CA ARG A 438 3.79 10.19 -0.83
C ARG A 438 2.90 10.99 -1.79
N PRO A 439 3.29 11.17 -3.06
CA PRO A 439 2.43 11.78 -4.06
C PRO A 439 1.12 11.01 -4.25
N TYR A 440 0.02 11.74 -4.34
CA TYR A 440 -1.28 11.19 -4.70
C TYR A 440 -1.44 11.17 -6.22
N LEU A 441 -1.61 9.97 -6.79
CA LEU A 441 -1.79 9.78 -8.23
C LEU A 441 -3.26 9.99 -8.61
N ASN A 442 -3.55 11.08 -9.31
CA ASN A 442 -4.84 11.28 -9.97
C ASN A 442 -4.92 10.32 -11.17
N GLY A 443 -5.86 9.38 -11.14
CA GLY A 443 -6.04 8.34 -12.18
C GLY A 443 -6.47 8.84 -13.57
N THR A 444 -6.19 10.10 -13.91
CA THR A 444 -6.49 10.69 -15.21
C THR A 444 -5.31 10.55 -16.17
N ARG A 445 -5.38 9.55 -17.05
CA ARG A 445 -4.90 9.65 -18.44
C ARG A 445 -6.00 9.20 -19.38
#